data_AF-A0A3B9VQ96-F1
#
_entry.id   AF-A0A3B9VQ96-F1
#
_cell.length_a   1.000
_cell.length_b   1.000
_cell.length_c   1.000
_cell.angle_alpha   90.00
_cell.angle_beta   90.00
_cell.angle_gamma   90.00
#
_symmetry.space_group_name_H-M   'P 1'
#
loop_
_entity.id
_entity.type
_entity.pdbx_description
1 polymer ?
#
loop_
_entity_poly.entity_id
_entity_poly.type
_entity_poly.pdbx_seq_one_letter_code
_entity_poly.pdbx_strand_id
1 'polypeptide(L)'
;MEKLFGIEMNTLAISLTGGTVAILLIVLFLGLRNRILLKLALRNIPRRRAQSVLIIVGLMLSTTIIMSALAIGDTVASSIRTTVLDSVGETDIRLTSPVLARFGDDYLDEE
;
A
#
# COMPACT_ATOMS: atom_id res chain seq x y z
N MET A 1 4.97 -9.01 0.28
CA MET A 1 4.44 -8.83 1.65
C MET A 1 3.26 -9.77 1.83
N GLU A 2 3.37 -10.76 2.72
CA GLU A 2 2.26 -11.71 2.95
C GLU A 2 1.18 -11.11 3.86
N LYS A 3 1.58 -10.21 4.78
CA LYS A 3 0.67 -9.58 5.74
C LYS A 3 0.89 -8.07 5.79
N LEU A 4 -0.20 -7.32 5.82
CA LEU A 4 -0.25 -5.87 6.06
C LEU A 4 -1.11 -5.64 7.31
N PHE A 5 -0.58 -4.92 8.32
CA PHE A 5 -1.26 -4.71 9.60
C PHE A 5 -1.71 -6.02 10.31
N GLY A 6 -0.97 -7.12 10.13
CA GLY A 6 -1.31 -8.43 10.69
C GLY A 6 -2.38 -9.21 9.93
N ILE A 7 -2.93 -8.64 8.85
CA ILE A 7 -3.95 -9.25 7.98
C ILE A 7 -3.30 -9.66 6.66
N GLU A 8 -3.75 -10.78 6.08
CA GLU A 8 -3.27 -11.22 4.76
C GLU A 8 -3.57 -10.18 3.67
N MET A 9 -2.54 -9.83 2.88
CA MET A 9 -2.63 -8.77 1.87
C MET A 9 -3.71 -9.07 0.83
N ASN A 10 -3.84 -10.33 0.40
CA ASN A 10 -4.82 -10.74 -0.59
C ASN A 10 -6.26 -10.52 -0.09
N THR A 11 -6.52 -10.87 1.16
CA THR A 11 -7.82 -10.65 1.82
C THR A 11 -8.16 -9.17 1.92
N LEU A 12 -7.17 -8.33 2.25
CA LEU A 12 -7.36 -6.88 2.32
C LEU A 12 -7.64 -6.28 0.94
N ALA A 13 -6.89 -6.69 -0.09
CA ALA A 13 -7.06 -6.22 -1.46
C ALA A 13 -8.44 -6.60 -2.00
N ILE A 14 -8.84 -7.87 -1.88
CA ILE A 14 -10.13 -8.37 -2.37
C ILE A 14 -11.29 -7.65 -1.67
N SER A 15 -11.22 -7.45 -0.35
CA SER A 15 -12.29 -6.79 0.41
C SER A 15 -12.44 -5.31 0.07
N LEU A 16 -11.34 -4.54 -0.01
CA LEU A 16 -11.38 -3.12 -0.39
C LEU A 16 -11.82 -2.93 -1.84
N THR A 17 -11.26 -3.70 -2.77
CA THR A 17 -11.65 -3.62 -4.19
C THR A 17 -13.10 -4.04 -4.37
N GLY A 18 -13.53 -5.14 -3.74
CA GLY A 18 -14.91 -5.61 -3.77
C GLY A 18 -15.90 -4.56 -3.24
N GLY A 19 -15.60 -3.95 -2.09
CA GLY A 19 -16.42 -2.88 -1.53
C GLY A 19 -16.49 -1.65 -2.43
N THR A 20 -15.36 -1.23 -3.00
CA THR A 20 -15.29 -0.08 -3.92
C THR A 20 -16.12 -0.35 -5.18
N VAL A 21 -15.97 -1.53 -5.80
CA VAL A 21 -16.73 -1.93 -6.98
C VAL A 21 -18.23 -2.00 -6.65
N ALA A 22 -18.60 -2.57 -5.51
CA ALA A 22 -20.00 -2.64 -5.09
C ALA A 22 -20.64 -1.24 -4.96
N ILE A 23 -19.94 -0.30 -4.32
CA ILE A 23 -20.41 1.09 -4.18
C ILE A 23 -20.55 1.75 -5.56
N LEU A 24 -19.56 1.60 -6.44
CA LEU A 24 -19.62 2.15 -7.80
C LEU A 24 -20.79 1.57 -8.60
N LEU A 25 -21.06 0.27 -8.48
CA LEU A 25 -22.21 -0.37 -9.14
C LEU A 25 -23.54 0.15 -8.60
N ILE A 26 -23.66 0.35 -7.28
CA ILE A 26 -24.86 0.93 -6.67
C ILE A 26 -25.09 2.35 -7.20
N VAL A 27 -24.05 3.19 -7.21
CA VAL A 27 -24.13 4.57 -7.72
C VAL A 27 -24.48 4.58 -9.20
N LEU A 28 -23.88 3.71 -10.00
CA LEU A 28 -24.15 3.58 -11.43
C LEU A 28 -25.61 3.15 -11.68
N PHE A 29 -26.08 2.13 -10.96
CA PHE A 29 -27.45 1.65 -11.05
C PHE A 29 -28.47 2.74 -10.67
N LEU A 30 -28.21 3.46 -9.57
CA LEU A 30 -29.07 4.55 -9.12
C LEU A 30 -29.08 5.71 -10.11
N GLY A 31 -27.93 6.00 -10.72
CA GLY A 31 -27.80 7.01 -11.76
C GLY A 31 -28.53 6.65 -13.06
N LEU A 32 -28.45 5.38 -13.49
CA LEU A 32 -29.18 4.85 -14.64
C LEU A 32 -30.70 4.90 -14.42
N ARG A 33 -31.16 4.53 -13.22
CA ARG A 33 -32.57 4.59 -12.82
C ARG A 33 -33.07 6.03 -12.73
N ASN A 34 -32.23 6.96 -12.24
CA ASN A 34 -32.62 8.34 -12.03
C ASN A 34 -31.74 9.34 -12.81
N ARG A 35 -31.90 9.32 -14.14
CA ARG A 35 -31.13 10.18 -15.07
C ARG A 35 -31.26 11.68 -14.78
N ILE A 36 -32.36 12.12 -14.17
CA ILE A 36 -32.56 13.52 -13.77
C ILE A 36 -31.53 13.94 -12.73
N LEU A 37 -31.30 13.11 -11.69
CA LEU A 37 -30.30 13.38 -10.66
C LEU A 37 -28.89 13.42 -11.25
N LEU A 38 -28.55 12.48 -12.14
CA LEU A 38 -27.26 12.50 -12.85
C LEU A 38 -27.10 13.78 -13.67
N LYS A 39 -28.13 14.17 -14.44
CA LYS A 39 -28.07 15.37 -15.28
C LYS A 39 -27.94 16.65 -14.43
N LEU A 40 -28.58 16.70 -13.26
CA LEU A 40 -28.42 17.80 -12.31
C LEU A 40 -27.01 17.84 -11.70
N ALA A 41 -26.47 16.69 -11.28
CA ALA A 41 -25.12 16.57 -10.73
C ALA A 41 -24.04 16.98 -11.74
N LEU A 42 -24.09 16.42 -12.96
CA LEU A 42 -23.09 16.69 -13.99
C LEU A 42 -23.16 18.12 -14.52
N ARG A 43 -24.35 18.75 -14.55
CA ARG A 43 -24.49 20.12 -15.06
C ARG A 43 -23.80 21.16 -14.17
N ASN A 44 -23.56 20.86 -12.90
CA ASN A 44 -22.84 21.77 -12.00
C ASN A 44 -21.34 21.89 -12.34
N ILE A 45 -20.72 20.81 -12.81
CA ILE A 45 -19.28 20.73 -13.10
C ILE A 45 -18.84 21.74 -14.19
N PRO A 46 -19.42 21.76 -15.41
CA PRO A 46 -18.99 22.67 -16.46
C PRO A 46 -19.39 24.13 -16.21
N ARG A 47 -20.38 24.38 -15.34
CA ARG A 47 -20.88 25.73 -15.01
C ARG A 47 -20.01 26.43 -13.97
N ARG A 48 -19.28 25.70 -13.12
CA ARG A 48 -18.35 26.24 -12.11
C ARG A 48 -16.95 25.64 -12.27
N ARG A 49 -16.31 25.94 -13.41
CA ARG A 49 -15.05 25.30 -13.82
C ARG A 49 -13.92 25.49 -12.81
N ALA A 50 -13.66 26.72 -12.36
CA ALA A 50 -12.59 27.00 -11.42
C ALA A 50 -12.77 26.25 -10.08
N GLN A 51 -13.98 26.29 -9.51
CA GLN A 51 -14.29 25.57 -8.27
C GLN A 51 -14.17 24.05 -8.44
N SER A 52 -14.67 23.50 -9.55
CA SER A 52 -14.60 22.06 -9.82
C SER A 52 -13.16 21.58 -9.99
N VAL A 53 -12.33 22.35 -10.70
CA VAL A 53 -10.90 22.06 -10.85
C VAL A 53 -10.20 22.10 -9.50
N LEU A 54 -10.47 23.12 -8.67
CA LEU A 54 -9.87 23.22 -7.34
C LEU A 54 -10.22 22.03 -6.44
N ILE A 55 -11.48 21.56 -6.48
CA ILE A 55 -11.92 20.37 -5.74
C ILE A 55 -11.19 19.12 -6.26
N ILE A 56 -11.15 18.92 -7.58
CA ILE A 56 -10.48 17.75 -8.18
C ILE A 56 -9.00 17.75 -7.82
N VAL A 57 -8.31 18.89 -7.95
CA VAL A 57 -6.89 19.01 -7.62
C VAL A 57 -6.66 18.72 -6.13
N GLY A 58 -7.48 19.27 -5.22
CA GLY A 58 -7.34 19.00 -3.79
C GLY A 58 -7.55 17.52 -3.45
N LEU A 59 -8.58 16.89 -4.02
CA LEU A 59 -8.85 15.46 -3.84
C LEU A 59 -7.73 14.59 -4.41
N MET A 60 -7.28 14.88 -5.63
CA MET A 60 -6.20 14.15 -6.28
C MET A 60 -4.89 14.30 -5.50
N LEU A 61 -4.55 15.52 -5.06
CA LEU A 61 -3.36 15.79 -4.26
C LEU A 61 -3.37 14.95 -2.98
N SER A 62 -4.51 14.91 -2.28
CA SER A 62 -4.65 14.09 -1.07
C SER A 62 -4.43 12.60 -1.37
N THR A 63 -5.07 12.06 -2.42
CA THR A 63 -4.88 10.65 -2.80
C THR A 63 -3.45 10.34 -3.21
N THR A 64 -2.80 11.23 -3.96
CA THR A 64 -1.41 11.04 -4.44
C THR A 64 -0.43 11.10 -3.28
N ILE A 65 -0.62 11.99 -2.30
CA ILE A 65 0.24 12.06 -1.11
C ILE A 65 0.18 10.73 -0.35
N ILE A 66 -1.03 10.20 -0.11
CA ILE A 66 -1.22 8.94 0.61
C ILE A 66 -0.62 7.78 -0.18
N MET A 67 -0.87 7.68 -1.50
CA MET A 67 -0.30 6.65 -2.36
C MET A 67 1.23 6.70 -2.39
N SER A 68 1.82 7.90 -2.52
CA SER A 68 3.26 8.08 -2.50
C SER A 68 3.87 7.63 -1.17
N ALA A 69 3.24 7.96 -0.04
CA ALA A 69 3.72 7.52 1.27
C ALA A 69 3.71 5.99 1.42
N LEU A 70 2.65 5.32 0.92
CA LEU A 70 2.57 3.85 0.92
C LEU A 70 3.63 3.22 0.01
N ALA A 71 3.79 3.72 -1.22
CA ALA A 71 4.78 3.21 -2.17
C ALA A 71 6.23 3.39 -1.66
N ILE A 72 6.53 4.53 -1.04
CA ILE A 72 7.83 4.76 -0.38
C ILE A 72 7.99 3.78 0.79
N GLY A 73 6.96 3.56 1.60
CA GLY A 73 6.99 2.57 2.67
C GLY A 73 7.35 1.17 2.17
N ASP A 74 6.71 0.72 1.09
CA ASP A 74 6.95 -0.59 0.50
C ASP A 74 8.38 -0.72 -0.05
N THR A 75 8.86 0.31 -0.77
CA THR A 75 10.21 0.30 -1.33
C THR A 75 11.29 0.34 -0.24
N VAL A 76 11.15 1.19 0.78
CA VAL A 76 12.08 1.25 1.91
C VAL A 76 12.10 -0.07 2.67
N ALA A 77 10.93 -0.65 2.95
CA ALA A 77 10.85 -1.95 3.63
C ALA A 77 11.54 -3.06 2.82
N SER A 78 11.33 -3.08 1.50
CA SER A 78 12.00 -4.05 0.62
C SER A 78 13.52 -3.85 0.59
N SER A 79 13.98 -2.59 0.56
CA SER A 79 15.39 -2.23 0.53
C SER A 79 16.11 -2.65 1.82
N ILE A 80 15.51 -2.35 2.98
CA ILE A 80 16.04 -2.80 4.28
C ILE A 80 16.12 -4.33 4.31
N ARG A 81 15.07 -5.02 3.85
CA ARG A 81 15.06 -6.49 3.82
C ARG A 81 16.18 -7.03 2.94
N THR A 82 16.40 -6.48 1.74
CA THR A 82 17.49 -6.92 0.87
C THR A 82 18.85 -6.65 1.48
N THR A 83 19.08 -5.46 2.04
CA THR A 83 20.38 -5.12 2.66
C THR A 83 20.69 -6.01 3.86
N VAL A 84 19.69 -6.34 4.69
CA VAL A 84 19.87 -7.27 5.82
C VAL A 84 20.19 -8.67 5.32
N LEU A 85 19.48 -9.15 4.29
CA LEU A 85 19.77 -10.47 3.69
C LEU A 85 21.17 -10.51 3.08
N ASP A 86 21.58 -9.47 2.35
CA ASP A 86 22.93 -9.37 1.77
C ASP A 86 24.02 -9.32 2.86
N SER A 87 23.75 -8.65 4.00
CA SER A 87 24.70 -8.56 5.11
C SER A 87 24.88 -9.87 5.87
N VAL A 88 23.84 -10.70 5.93
CA VAL A 88 23.89 -12.03 6.55
C VAL A 88 24.49 -13.06 5.58
N GLY A 89 24.49 -12.79 4.27
CA GLY A 89 24.94 -13.74 3.25
C GLY A 89 24.04 -14.98 3.17
N GLU A 90 24.48 -16.03 2.47
CA GLU A 90 23.79 -17.33 2.39
C GLU A 90 23.96 -18.16 3.66
N THR A 91 23.74 -17.55 4.83
CA THR A 91 23.79 -18.26 6.12
C THR A 91 22.49 -19.03 6.34
N ASP A 92 22.54 -20.36 6.19
CA ASP A 92 21.41 -21.25 6.50
C ASP A 92 21.33 -21.59 8.00
N ILE A 93 22.49 -21.83 8.63
CA ILE A 93 22.59 -22.20 10.04
C ILE A 93 23.67 -21.36 10.72
N ARG A 94 23.29 -20.65 11.79
CA ARG A 94 24.24 -19.94 12.66
C ARG A 94 24.39 -20.72 13.97
N LEU A 95 25.55 -21.33 14.19
CA LEU A 95 25.90 -21.92 15.47
C LEU A 95 26.51 -20.84 16.37
N THR A 96 25.93 -20.59 17.54
CA THR A 96 26.53 -19.71 18.56
C THR A 96 26.70 -20.53 19.85
N SER A 97 27.87 -20.43 20.46
CA SER A 97 28.16 -21.14 21.70
C SER A 97 28.25 -20.14 22.85
N PRO A 98 27.45 -20.30 23.92
CA PRO A 98 27.52 -19.44 25.10
C PRO A 98 28.92 -19.43 25.76
N VAL A 99 29.74 -20.46 25.53
CA VAL A 99 31.09 -20.58 26.07
C VAL A 99 32.11 -19.82 25.19
N LEU A 100 31.98 -19.89 23.86
CA LEU A 100 32.91 -19.26 22.90
C LEU A 100 32.70 -17.74 22.81
N ALA A 101 31.45 -17.27 22.93
CA ALA A 101 31.11 -15.85 23.01
C ALA A 101 31.80 -15.11 24.17
N ARG A 102 32.27 -15.82 25.20
CA ARG A 102 33.02 -15.26 26.33
C ARG A 102 34.50 -15.03 26.02
N PHE A 103 35.02 -15.69 24.98
CA PHE A 103 36.42 -15.59 24.52
C PHE A 103 36.56 -14.76 23.24
N GLY A 104 35.47 -14.17 22.73
CA GLY A 104 35.48 -13.15 21.68
C GLY A 104 35.50 -13.69 20.25
N ASP A 105 35.50 -15.00 20.07
CA ASP A 105 35.48 -15.63 18.76
C ASP A 105 34.22 -16.50 18.64
N ASP A 106 33.28 -16.03 17.83
CA ASP A 106 31.93 -16.59 17.70
C ASP A 106 31.69 -17.12 16.28
N TYR A 107 32.75 -17.20 15.47
CA TYR A 107 32.75 -17.72 14.12
C TYR A 107 33.64 -18.95 14.06
N LEU A 108 33.13 -20.02 13.45
CA LEU A 108 33.99 -21.12 13.01
C LEU A 108 34.52 -20.68 11.65
N ASP A 109 35.81 -20.36 11.58
CA ASP A 109 36.47 -20.18 10.30
C ASP A 109 36.36 -21.50 9.52
N GLU A 110 35.55 -21.51 8.46
CA GLU A 110 35.52 -22.61 7.50
C GLU A 110 36.76 -22.48 6.60
N GLU A 111 37.67 -23.46 6.67
CA GLU A 111 38.71 -23.70 5.65
C GLU A 111 38.10 -24.03 4.28
#